data_AF-A0AAV4BKL5-F1
#
_entry.id   AF-A0AAV4BKL5-F1
#
_cell.length_a   1.000
_cell.length_b   1.000
_cell.length_c   1.000
_cell.angle_alpha   90.00
_cell.angle_beta   90.00
_cell.angle_gamma   90.00
#
_symmetry.space_group_name_H-M   'P 1'
#
loop_
_entity.id
_entity.type
_entity.pdbx_description
1 polymer ?
#
loop_
_entity_poly.entity_id
_entity_poly.type
_entity_poly.pdbx_seq_one_letter_code
_entity_poly.pdbx_strand_id
1 'polypeptide(L)'
;MFSGTASGELLPPYVIYKSEHLWRTWCEGGPPGTRYGRSKSGWMDMANFEEWFLRVVVPWARRKEGEKVLIGDNLSSHFSGLVIDRCQEHLYFSLPMQRTNVSR
;
A
#
# COMPACT_ATOMS: atom_id res chain seq x y z
N MET A 1 -6.99 -2.55 1.10
CA MET A 1 -5.71 -3.23 0.89
C MET A 1 -5.20 -3.73 2.24
N PHE A 2 -4.82 -5.01 2.28
CA PHE A 2 -4.08 -5.59 3.40
C PHE A 2 -2.64 -5.82 2.96
N SER A 3 -1.71 -5.67 3.89
CA SER A 3 -0.31 -6.02 3.68
C SER A 3 0.24 -6.69 4.92
N GLY A 4 1.15 -7.64 4.72
CA GLY A 4 1.77 -8.42 5.78
C GLY A 4 3.24 -8.66 5.49
N THR A 5 3.99 -8.93 6.55
CA THR A 5 5.41 -9.28 6.47
C THR A 5 5.59 -10.79 6.41
N ALA A 6 6.77 -11.24 5.97
CA ALA A 6 7.14 -12.66 6.02
C ALA A 6 7.19 -13.22 7.47
N SER A 7 7.35 -12.36 8.47
CA SER A 7 7.31 -12.73 9.89
C SER A 7 5.88 -12.86 10.44
N GLY A 8 4.84 -12.65 9.62
CA GLY A 8 3.44 -12.72 10.02
C GLY A 8 2.88 -11.44 10.67
N GLU A 9 3.60 -10.32 10.63
CA GLU A 9 3.08 -9.03 11.11
C GLU A 9 2.15 -8.44 10.05
N LEU A 10 0.90 -8.16 10.42
CA LEU A 10 -0.02 -7.41 9.55
C LEU A 10 0.20 -5.91 9.74
N LEU A 11 0.39 -5.21 8.64
CA LEU A 11 0.43 -3.75 8.65
C LEU A 11 -1.00 -3.19 8.71
N PRO A 12 -1.18 -1.95 9.23
CA PRO A 12 -2.49 -1.33 9.27
C PRO A 12 -3.19 -1.33 7.90
N PRO A 13 -4.49 -1.67 7.84
CA PRO A 13 -5.19 -1.77 6.58
C PRO A 13 -5.39 -0.39 5.95
N TYR A 14 -5.55 -0.38 4.63
CA TYR A 14 -5.89 0.82 3.86
C TYR A 14 -7.24 0.64 3.19
N VAL A 15 -8.25 1.39 3.61
CA VAL A 15 -9.63 1.28 3.12
C VAL A 15 -9.89 2.38 2.10
N ILE A 16 -10.51 2.03 0.96
CA ILE A 16 -10.84 3.00 -0.09
C ILE A 16 -12.35 3.04 -0.24
N TYR A 17 -12.93 4.22 -0.08
CA TYR A 17 -14.34 4.45 -0.37
C TYR A 17 -14.52 4.90 -1.82
N LYS A 18 -15.56 4.39 -2.48
CA LYS A 18 -16.02 4.91 -3.77
C LYS A 18 -16.75 6.24 -3.54
N SER A 19 -16.02 7.36 -3.64
CA SER A 19 -16.55 8.69 -3.35
C SER A 19 -15.65 9.81 -3.87
N GLU A 20 -16.22 11.00 -4.05
CA GLU A 20 -15.46 12.24 -4.31
C GLU A 20 -14.93 12.88 -3.01
N HIS A 21 -15.60 12.64 -1.89
CA HIS A 21 -15.26 13.17 -0.57
C HIS A 21 -15.15 12.06 0.48
N LEU A 22 -14.26 12.25 1.46
CA LEU A 22 -14.09 11.35 2.59
C LEU A 22 -14.50 12.08 3.86
N TRP A 23 -15.49 11.54 4.57
CA TRP A 23 -16.00 12.12 5.82
C TRP A 23 -15.36 11.43 7.02
N ARG A 24 -15.01 12.21 8.04
CA ARG A 24 -14.34 11.68 9.25
C ARG A 24 -15.15 10.59 9.94
N THR A 25 -16.47 10.75 9.95
CA THR A 25 -17.41 9.78 10.54
C THR A 25 -17.35 8.40 9.89
N TRP A 26 -16.90 8.29 8.63
CA TRP A 26 -16.73 6.99 7.96
C TRP A 26 -15.47 6.26 8.42
N CYS A 27 -14.54 6.98 9.04
CA CYS A 27 -13.24 6.47 9.48
C CYS A 27 -13.25 6.05 10.96
N GLU A 28 -14.42 6.08 11.61
CA GLU A 28 -14.60 5.77 13.02
C GLU A 28 -14.84 4.26 13.23
N GLY A 29 -14.37 3.70 14.35
CA GLY A 29 -14.62 2.31 14.74
C GLY A 29 -13.86 1.23 13.95
N GLY A 30 -12.97 1.60 13.02
CA GLY A 30 -12.15 0.63 12.31
C GLY A 30 -10.95 0.11 13.12
N PRO A 31 -10.24 -0.90 12.61
CA PRO A 31 -9.06 -1.45 13.27
C PRO A 31 -7.99 -0.38 13.58
N PRO A 32 -7.22 -0.54 14.67
CA PRO A 32 -6.19 0.43 15.04
C PRO A 32 -5.21 0.73 13.91
N GLY A 33 -4.94 2.03 13.69
CA GLY A 33 -3.99 2.50 12.69
C GLY A 33 -4.48 2.46 11.24
N THR A 34 -5.72 2.02 10.99
CA THR A 34 -6.31 2.00 9.63
C THR A 34 -6.18 3.36 8.95
N ARG A 35 -5.83 3.33 7.68
CA ARG A 35 -5.81 4.50 6.81
C ARG A 35 -6.98 4.44 5.85
N TYR A 36 -7.50 5.60 5.51
CA TYR A 36 -8.71 5.73 4.71
C TYR A 36 -8.44 6.67 3.56
N GLY A 37 -8.67 6.18 2.35
CA GLY A 37 -8.60 6.91 1.11
C GLY A 37 -9.94 6.92 0.39
N ARG A 38 -9.94 7.52 -0.80
CA ARG A 38 -11.11 7.56 -1.67
C ARG A 38 -10.68 7.56 -3.13
N SER A 39 -11.53 7.02 -3.99
CA SER A 39 -11.40 7.17 -5.43
C SER A 39 -12.79 7.17 -6.07
N LYS A 40 -12.90 7.74 -7.28
CA LYS A 40 -14.19 7.75 -8.02
C LYS A 40 -14.70 6.33 -8.31
N SER A 41 -13.79 5.38 -8.47
CA SER A 41 -14.11 4.00 -8.80
C SER A 41 -14.27 3.11 -7.56
N GLY A 42 -13.71 3.52 -6.42
CA GLY A 42 -13.55 2.69 -5.22
C GLY A 42 -12.34 1.75 -5.28
N TRP A 43 -11.66 1.69 -6.43
CA TRP A 43 -10.45 0.90 -6.61
C TRP A 43 -9.21 1.69 -6.22
N MET A 44 -8.12 0.97 -5.98
CA MET A 44 -6.79 1.53 -5.79
C MET A 44 -6.40 2.35 -7.03
N ASP A 45 -5.97 3.59 -6.82
CA ASP A 45 -5.27 4.39 -7.83
C ASP A 45 -3.87 4.75 -7.32
N MET A 46 -3.12 5.47 -8.15
CA MET A 46 -1.75 5.87 -7.84
C MET A 46 -1.66 6.74 -6.58
N ALA A 47 -2.56 7.72 -6.43
CA ALA A 47 -2.55 8.62 -5.28
C ALA A 47 -2.82 7.89 -3.96
N ASN A 48 -3.79 6.97 -3.97
CA ASN A 48 -4.07 6.13 -2.80
C ASN A 48 -2.88 5.21 -2.48
N PHE A 49 -2.17 4.72 -3.51
CA PHE A 49 -1.01 3.85 -3.33
C PHE A 49 0.19 4.59 -2.74
N GLU A 50 0.49 5.79 -3.24
CA GLU A 50 1.48 6.68 -2.66
C GLU A 50 1.20 6.98 -1.20
N GLU A 51 -0.05 7.32 -0.87
CA GLU A 51 -0.45 7.61 0.49
C GLU A 51 -0.25 6.38 1.40
N TRP A 52 -0.72 5.20 0.98
CA TRP A 52 -0.47 3.96 1.70
C TRP A 52 1.03 3.72 1.90
N PHE A 53 1.84 3.82 0.85
CA PHE A 53 3.27 3.56 0.92
C PHE A 53 3.97 4.50 1.91
N LEU A 54 3.72 5.80 1.81
CA LEU A 54 4.32 6.81 2.67
C LEU A 54 3.83 6.77 4.12
N ARG A 55 2.54 6.43 4.34
CA ARG A 55 1.92 6.50 5.67
C ARG A 55 1.94 5.19 6.42
N VAL A 56 2.12 4.07 5.73
CA VAL A 56 2.09 2.72 6.31
C VAL A 56 3.43 2.02 6.15
N VAL A 57 3.93 1.88 4.93
CA VAL A 57 5.15 1.09 4.65
C VAL A 57 6.41 1.81 5.14
N VAL A 58 6.62 3.07 4.77
CA VAL A 58 7.84 3.81 5.15
C VAL A 58 8.01 3.91 6.67
N PRO A 59 6.99 4.26 7.48
CA PRO A 59 7.13 4.28 8.93
C PRO A 59 7.40 2.89 9.53
N TRP A 60 6.80 1.83 8.97
CA TRP A 60 7.11 0.46 9.39
C TRP A 60 8.57 0.11 9.09
N ALA A 61 9.03 0.36 7.87
CA ALA A 61 10.39 0.03 7.42
C ALA A 61 11.47 0.76 8.24
N ARG A 62 11.23 2.03 8.61
CA ARG A 62 12.15 2.82 9.44
C ARG A 62 12.32 2.30 10.86
N ARG A 63 11.35 1.54 11.39
CA ARG A 63 11.42 0.95 12.74
C ARG A 63 12.08 -0.43 12.76
N LYS A 64 12.41 -1.00 11.61
CA LYS A 64 13.02 -2.32 11.48
C LYS A 64 14.47 -2.16 11.05
N GLU A 65 15.35 -3.00 11.55
CA GLU A 65 16.73 -3.10 11.08
C GLU A 65 16.83 -4.00 9.83
N GLY A 66 17.94 -3.92 9.10
CA GLY A 66 18.20 -4.73 7.91
C GLY A 66 17.59 -4.19 6.60
N GLU A 67 17.81 -4.92 5.51
CA GLU A 67 17.21 -4.61 4.21
C GLU A 67 15.74 -5.04 4.16
N LYS A 68 14.90 -4.25 3.50
CA LYS A 68 13.47 -4.53 3.36
C LYS A 68 13.14 -4.69 1.89
N VAL A 69 12.35 -5.71 1.58
CA VAL A 69 11.83 -5.93 0.25
C VAL A 69 10.32 -5.74 0.28
N LEU A 70 9.80 -4.84 -0.55
CA LEU A 70 8.38 -4.74 -0.80
C LEU A 70 8.03 -5.52 -2.07
N ILE A 71 7.13 -6.49 -1.93
CA ILE A 71 6.62 -7.31 -3.03
C ILE A 71 5.15 -6.96 -3.25
N GLY A 72 4.81 -6.56 -4.48
CA GLY A 72 3.44 -6.20 -4.88
C GLY A 72 3.16 -6.66 -6.31
N ASP A 73 1.89 -6.61 -6.72
CA ASP A 73 1.49 -6.95 -8.10
C ASP A 73 1.97 -5.87 -9.09
N ASN A 74 2.29 -6.27 -10.32
CA ASN A 74 2.75 -5.41 -11.41
C ASN A 74 1.56 -4.64 -12.04
N LEU A 75 0.84 -3.87 -11.23
CA LEU A 75 -0.19 -2.96 -11.69
C LEU A 75 0.40 -1.56 -11.79
N SER A 76 0.23 -0.89 -12.94
CA SER A 76 0.81 0.42 -13.25
C SER A 76 0.56 1.51 -12.21
N SER A 77 -0.51 1.41 -11.42
CA SER A 77 -0.82 2.31 -10.30
C SER A 77 0.19 2.23 -9.14
N HIS A 78 1.05 1.21 -9.09
CA HIS A 78 2.06 1.04 -8.03
C HIS A 78 3.37 1.78 -8.34
N PHE A 79 3.47 2.37 -9.54
CA PHE A 79 4.66 3.06 -10.01
C PHE A 79 4.39 4.55 -10.11
N SER A 80 4.70 5.27 -9.04
CA SER A 80 4.94 6.69 -9.15
C SER A 80 6.43 6.97 -8.95
N GLY A 81 6.93 8.05 -9.58
CA GLY A 81 8.32 8.47 -9.36
C GLY A 81 8.62 8.66 -7.88
N LEU A 82 7.65 9.19 -7.12
CA LEU A 82 7.77 9.37 -5.68
C LEU A 82 7.97 8.05 -4.91
N VAL A 83 7.24 6.99 -5.28
CA VAL A 83 7.42 5.67 -4.62
C VAL A 83 8.77 5.08 -4.97
N ILE A 84 9.20 5.20 -6.23
CA ILE A 84 10.50 4.69 -6.68
C ILE A 84 11.65 5.41 -5.94
N ASP A 85 11.61 6.74 -5.88
CA ASP A 85 12.62 7.56 -5.20
C ASP A 85 12.71 7.17 -3.71
N ARG A 86 11.55 6.99 -3.05
CA ARG A 86 11.50 6.63 -1.63
C ARG A 86 11.84 5.17 -1.34
N CYS A 87 11.64 4.29 -2.31
CA CYS A 87 12.15 2.92 -2.24
C CYS A 87 13.69 2.95 -2.25
N GLN A 88 14.33 3.68 -3.16
CA GLN A 88 15.80 3.73 -3.24
C GLN A 88 16.48 4.17 -1.94
N GLU A 89 15.82 4.97 -1.11
CA GLU A 89 16.34 5.41 0.19
C GLU A 89 16.24 4.34 1.30
N HIS A 90 15.27 3.41 1.22
CA HIS A 90 14.84 2.62 2.39
C HIS A 90 14.40 1.17 2.13
N LEU A 91 14.07 0.78 0.89
CA LEU A 91 13.44 -0.49 0.51
C LEU A 91 13.79 -0.91 -0.92
N TYR A 92 14.11 -2.19 -1.13
CA TYR A 92 14.15 -2.77 -2.48
C TYR A 92 12.72 -3.12 -2.93
N PHE A 93 12.30 -2.59 -4.07
CA PHE A 93 11.00 -2.93 -4.67
C PHE A 93 11.19 -4.06 -5.67
N SER A 94 10.56 -5.22 -5.42
CA SER A 94 10.60 -6.36 -6.33
C SER A 94 9.18 -6.69 -6.78
N LEU A 95 8.99 -6.73 -8.09
CA LEU A 95 7.73 -7.16 -8.68
C LEU A 95 7.91 -8.60 -9.17
N PRO A 96 7.04 -9.54 -8.75
CA PRO A 96 6.92 -10.78 -9.48
C PRO A 96 6.41 -10.43 -10.88
N MET A 97 7.14 -10.87 -11.91
CA MET A 97 6.69 -10.81 -13.31
C MET A 97 5.28 -11.39 -13.40
N GLN A 98 4.35 -10.65 -13.99
CA GLN A 98 2.96 -11.06 -14.18
C GLN A 98 2.90 -12.48 -14.76
N ARG A 99 2.36 -13.44 -13.99
CA ARG A 99 1.78 -14.67 -14.55
C ARG A 99 0.26 -14.57 -14.49
N THR A 100 -0.32 -13.74 -15.36
CA THR A 100 -1.73 -13.87 -15.74
C THR A 100 -1.87 -15.08 -16.65
N ASN A 101 -1.93 -16.28 -16.04
CA ASN A 101 -2.62 -17.49 -16.49
C ASN A 101 -2.11 -18.69 -15.67
N VAL A 102 -2.83 -19.02 -14.60
CA VAL A 102 -2.95 -20.41 -14.17
C VAL A 102 -4.40 -20.80 -14.42
N SER A 103 -4.76 -20.89 -15.70
CA SER A 103 -5.86 -21.75 -16.12
C SER A 103 -5.40 -23.18 -15.89
N ARG A 104 -6.05 -23.88 -14.96
CA ARG A 104 -6.01 -25.34 -14.90
C ARG A 104 -6.75 -25.92 -16.10
#